data_AF-A0A2U1EZN9-F1
#
_entry.id   AF-A0A2U1EZN9-F1
#
_cell.length_a   1.000
_cell.length_b   1.000
_cell.length_c   1.000
_cell.angle_alpha   90.00
_cell.angle_beta   90.00
_cell.angle_gamma   90.00
#
_symmetry.space_group_name_H-M   'P 1'
#
loop_
_entity.id
_entity.type
_entity.pdbx_description
1 polymer ?
#
loop_
_entity_poly.entity_id
_entity_poly.type
_entity_poly.pdbx_seq_one_letter_code
_entity_poly.pdbx_strand_id
1 'polypeptide(L)' 'MGFRLLPRPRHHLRKTWRLGPLRLHLGPEGMSWGLGAGRWSWNAKSRRHTVDTPGPGYWQSRGRR' A
#
# COMPACT_ATOMS: atom_id res chain seq x y z
N MET A 1 -13.39 41.90 -2.27
CA MET A 1 -12.57 41.41 -1.14
C MET A 1 -12.15 39.98 -1.44
N GLY A 2 -10.93 39.77 -1.94
CA GLY A 2 -10.45 38.47 -2.40
C GLY A 2 -9.76 37.71 -1.26
N PHE A 3 -10.37 36.63 -0.79
CA PHE A 3 -9.76 35.76 0.21
C PHE A 3 -8.65 34.95 -0.43
N ARG A 4 -7.41 35.25 -0.07
CA ARG A 4 -6.23 34.44 -0.40
C ARG A 4 -6.40 33.05 0.21
N LEU A 5 -6.56 32.05 -0.64
CA LEU A 5 -6.40 30.63 -0.31
C LEU A 5 -4.94 30.42 0.13
N LEU A 6 -4.68 30.56 1.43
CA LEU A 6 -3.43 30.12 2.05
C LEU A 6 -3.32 28.60 1.80
N PRO A 7 -2.28 28.11 1.10
CA PRO A 7 -2.04 26.68 1.01
C PRO A 7 -1.70 26.21 2.42
N ARG A 8 -2.62 25.48 3.05
CA ARG A 8 -2.35 24.86 4.35
C ARG A 8 -1.10 23.99 4.20
N PRO A 9 -0.09 24.11 5.07
CA PRO A 9 1.05 23.22 5.04
C PRO A 9 0.54 21.82 5.38
N ARG A 10 0.29 21.00 4.35
CA ARG A 10 0.04 19.58 4.53
C ARG A 10 1.39 18.97 4.82
N HIS A 11 1.75 18.91 6.11
CA HIS A 11 2.86 18.08 6.56
C HIS A 11 2.50 16.62 6.29
N HIS A 12 2.68 16.20 5.04
CA HIS A 12 2.50 14.82 4.59
C HIS A 12 3.74 14.05 5.01
N LEU A 13 3.78 13.69 6.30
CA LEU A 13 4.77 12.74 6.80
C LEU A 13 4.46 11.37 6.19
N ARG A 14 5.03 11.11 5.01
CA ARG A 14 4.97 9.81 4.36
C ARG A 14 6.23 9.05 4.71
N LYS A 15 6.11 8.08 5.62
CA LYS A 15 7.23 7.22 6.03
C LYS A 15 7.06 5.85 5.41
N THR A 16 8.04 5.43 4.61
CA THR A 16 8.06 4.09 4.01
C THR A 16 9.17 3.27 4.67
N TRP A 17 8.82 2.13 5.23
CA TRP A 17 9.77 1.16 5.77
C TRP A 17 9.81 -0.05 4.87
N ARG A 18 11.02 -0.51 4.53
CA ARG A 18 11.25 -1.72 3.74
C ARG A 18 12.09 -2.67 4.59
N LEU A 19 11.50 -3.79 4.97
CA LEU A 19 12.14 -4.86 5.73
C LEU A 19 12.02 -6.14 4.90
N GLY A 20 12.97 -6.31 3.97
CA GLY A 20 12.99 -7.41 3.01
C GLY A 20 11.68 -7.52 2.21
N PRO A 21 10.92 -8.63 2.34
CA PRO A 21 9.64 -8.83 1.65
C PRO A 21 8.53 -7.91 2.15
N LEU A 22 8.68 -7.28 3.32
CA LEU A 22 7.70 -6.40 3.93
C LEU A 22 7.93 -4.95 3.54
N ARG A 23 6.88 -4.29 3.04
CA ARG A 23 6.84 -2.85 2.77
C ARG A 23 5.72 -2.22 3.58
N LEU A 24 6.07 -1.35 4.53
CA LEU A 24 5.13 -0.54 5.30
C LEU A 24 5.12 0.88 4.74
N HIS A 25 3.95 1.47 4.63
CA HIS A 25 3.72 2.86 4.26
C HIS A 25 2.82 3.47 5.33
N LEU A 26 3.38 4.36 6.16
CA LEU A 26 2.59 5.23 7.02
C LEU A 26 2.40 6.58 6.33
N GLY A 27 1.14 6.97 6.17
CA GLY A 27 0.74 8.28 5.69
C GLY A 27 -0.43 8.85 6.51
N PRO A 28 -0.83 10.09 6.23
CA PRO A 28 -1.87 10.79 6.99
C PRO A 28 -3.26 10.14 6.91
N GLU A 29 -3.56 9.39 5.85
CA GLU A 29 -4.80 8.63 5.69
C GLU A 29 -4.77 7.22 6.32
N GLY A 30 -3.63 6.78 6.86
CA GLY A 30 -3.50 5.52 7.58
C GLY A 30 -2.23 4.73 7.28
N MET A 31 -2.12 3.57 7.93
CA MET A 31 -1.02 2.63 7.74
C MET A 31 -1.39 1.58 6.70
N SER A 32 -0.65 1.55 5.60
CA SER A 32 -0.76 0.53 4.56
C SER A 32 0.48 -0.33 4.57
N TRP A 33 0.34 -1.63 4.37
CA TRP A 33 1.50 -2.49 4.26
C TRP A 33 1.30 -3.59 3.24
N GLY A 34 2.39 -4.15 2.75
CA GLY A 34 2.36 -5.32 1.91
C GLY A 34 3.54 -6.25 2.19
N LEU A 35 3.27 -7.55 2.14
CA LEU A 35 4.25 -8.63 2.21
C LEU A 35 4.43 -9.22 0.81
N GLY A 36 5.65 -9.59 0.44
CA GLY A 36 5.93 -10.31 -0.80
C GLY A 36 6.99 -11.38 -0.56
N ALA A 37 6.58 -12.64 -0.37
CA ALA A 37 7.51 -13.76 -0.22
C ALA A 37 7.51 -14.62 -1.49
N GLY A 38 8.55 -14.47 -2.31
CA GLY A 38 8.74 -15.25 -3.54
C GLY A 38 7.56 -15.06 -4.51
N ARG A 39 6.77 -16.12 -4.65
CA ARG A 39 5.60 -16.21 -5.54
C ARG A 39 4.31 -15.71 -4.89
N TRP A 40 4.35 -15.29 -3.62
CA TRP A 40 3.18 -14.83 -2.90
C TRP A 40 3.35 -13.38 -2.50
N SER A 41 2.32 -12.57 -2.72
CA SER A 41 2.25 -11.20 -2.21
C SER A 41 0.89 -10.89 -1.59
N TRP A 42 0.91 -10.10 -0.54
CA TRP A 42 -0.25 -9.66 0.22
C TRP A 42 -0.17 -8.15 0.36
N ASN A 43 -1.26 -7.44 0.10
CA ASN A 43 -1.38 -6.01 0.35
C ASN A 43 -2.52 -5.76 1.34
N ALA A 44 -2.21 -5.23 2.51
CA ALA A 44 -3.18 -4.93 3.56
C ALA A 44 -4.04 -3.71 3.23
N LYS A 45 -3.58 -2.78 2.39
CA LYS A 45 -4.38 -1.61 1.94
C LYS A 45 -5.58 -2.04 1.11
N SER A 46 -5.34 -2.94 0.16
CA SER A 46 -6.37 -3.45 -0.75
C SER A 46 -6.91 -4.82 -0.35
N ARG A 47 -6.43 -5.38 0.79
CA ARG A 47 -6.64 -6.77 1.21
C ARG A 47 -6.48 -7.75 0.04
N ARG A 48 -5.53 -7.47 -0.85
CA ARG A 48 -5.30 -8.22 -2.10
C ARG A 48 -4.22 -9.24 -1.86
N HIS A 49 -4.50 -10.50 -2.16
CA HIS A 49 -3.50 -11.57 -2.14
C HIS A 49 -3.26 -12.04 -3.56
N THR A 50 -2.01 -12.11 -3.96
CA THR A 50 -1.58 -12.64 -5.25
C THR A 50 -0.68 -13.82 -4.98
N VAL A 51 -0.94 -14.94 -5.62
CA VAL A 51 -0.08 -16.13 -5.62
C VAL A 51 0.23 -16.46 -7.07
N ASP A 52 1.49 -16.33 -7.46
CA ASP A 52 1.99 -16.75 -8.77
C ASP A 52 2.06 -18.28 -8.81
N THR A 53 1.28 -18.90 -9.68
CA THR A 53 1.34 -20.36 -9.90
C THR A 53 2.52 -20.73 -10.80
N PRO A 54 3.13 -21.93 -10.69
CA PRO A 54 4.16 -22.39 -11.63
C PRO A 54 3.60 -22.48 -13.04
N GLY A 55 3.65 -21.37 -13.79
CA GLY A 55 3.05 -21.20 -15.12
C GLY A 55 2.70 -19.73 -15.39
N PRO A 56 2.09 -19.40 -16.55
CA PRO A 56 1.65 -18.03 -16.88
C PRO A 56 0.45 -17.54 -16.05
N GLY A 57 -0.04 -18.36 -15.12
CA GLY A 57 -1.19 -18.06 -14.28
C GLY A 57 -0.81 -17.40 -12.95
N TYR A 58 -1.61 -16.44 -12.53
CA TYR A 58 -1.58 -15.87 -11.19
C TYR A 58 -2.96 -16.02 -10.55
N TRP A 59 -3.01 -16.44 -9.29
CA TRP A 59 -4.23 -16.44 -8.51
C TRP A 59 -4.32 -15.15 -7.72
N GLN A 60 -5.39 -14.38 -7.90
CA GLN A 60 -5.61 -13.15 -7.16
C GLN A 60 -6.91 -13.22 -6.37
N SER A 61 -6.80 -13.15 -5.04
CA SER A 61 -7.93 -12.96 -4.15
C SER A 61 -8.06 -11.46 -3.83
N ARG A 62 -9.16 -10.85 -4.25
CA ARG A 62 -9.55 -9.51 -3.80
C ARG A 62 -10.34 -9.67 -2.51
N GLY A 63 -9.78 -9.21 -1.38
CA GLY A 63 -10.53 -9.05 -0.16
C GLY A 63 -11.74 -8.15 -0.42
N ARG A 64 -12.94 -8.68 -0.16
CA ARG A 64 -14.20 -7.94 -0.29
C ARG A 64 -14.12 -6.64 0.52
N ARG A 65 -14.64 -5.59 -0.10
CA ARG A 65 -14.82 -4.26 0.48
C ARG A 65 -15.84 -4.32 1.61
#